data_AF-J3INZ5-F1
#
_entry.id   AF-J3INZ5-F1
#
_cell.length_a   1.000
_cell.length_b   1.000
_cell.length_c   1.000
_cell.angle_alpha   90.00
_cell.angle_beta   90.00
_cell.angle_gamma   90.00
#
_symmetry.space_group_name_H-M   'P 1'
#
loop_
_entity.id
_entity.type
_entity.pdbx_description
1 polymer ?
#
loop_
_entity_poly.entity_id
_entity_poly.type
_entity_poly.pdbx_seq_one_letter_code
_entity_poly.pdbx_strand_id
1 'polypeptide(L)' 'MSKVKKENLQRHTPPSLVSGFKAAQTKSVIVIDFITALPDEPEQIFDSVAMTKDVAQNLLKALSQFLEGDDGEEN' A
#
# COMPACT_ATOMS: atom_id res chain seq x y z
N MET A 1 14.66 -0.90 17.74
CA MET A 1 13.44 -0.31 17.16
C MET A 1 13.46 1.19 17.44
N SER A 2 13.71 2.02 16.43
CA SER A 2 13.63 3.47 16.59
C SER A 2 12.17 3.82 16.88
N LYS A 3 11.89 4.43 18.05
CA LYS A 3 10.56 4.94 18.39
C LYS A 3 10.25 6.06 17.40
N VAL A 4 9.53 5.74 16.33
CA VAL A 4 8.98 6.74 15.40
C VAL A 4 8.08 7.65 16.24
N LYS A 5 8.52 8.88 16.49
CA LYS A 5 7.73 9.88 17.21
C LYS A 5 6.45 10.10 16.40
N LYS A 6 5.30 9.65 16.93
CA LYS A 6 3.95 9.75 16.31
C LYS A 6 3.56 11.18 15.92
N GLU A 7 4.25 12.19 16.43
CA GLU A 7 3.88 13.61 16.35
C GLU A 7 4.07 14.26 14.97
N ASN A 8 4.61 13.57 13.96
CA ASN A 8 4.92 14.22 12.67
C ASN A 8 4.58 13.40 11.41
N LEU A 9 3.62 12.48 11.47
CA LEU A 9 3.04 11.89 10.25
C LEU A 9 1.83 12.73 9.79
N GLN A 10 2.07 14.00 9.46
CA GLN A 10 1.09 14.78 8.71
C GLN A 10 1.04 14.24 7.29
N ARG A 11 -0.07 13.59 6.91
CA ARG A 11 -0.30 13.22 5.52
C ARG A 11 -0.54 14.50 4.73
N HIS A 12 0.34 14.80 3.78
CA HIS A 12 0.18 15.94 2.88
C HIS A 12 -1.00 15.77 1.91
N THR A 13 -1.40 14.52 1.65
CA THR A 13 -2.43 14.17 0.68
C THR A 13 -3.48 13.28 1.36
N PRO A 14 -4.79 13.56 1.20
CA PRO A 14 -5.84 12.68 1.69
C PRO A 14 -5.76 11.31 1.00
N PRO A 15 -6.14 10.22 1.68
CA PRO A 15 -6.19 8.91 1.05
C PRO A 15 -7.26 8.90 -0.04
N SER A 16 -6.84 8.59 -1.26
CA SER A 16 -7.77 8.35 -2.38
C SER A 16 -8.41 6.97 -2.23
N LEU A 17 -9.71 6.90 -2.54
CA LEU A 17 -10.45 5.64 -2.52
C LEU A 17 -10.12 4.84 -3.79
N VAL A 18 -9.48 3.69 -3.59
CA VAL A 18 -9.08 2.78 -4.66
C VAL A 18 -10.20 1.80 -4.94
N SER A 19 -10.70 1.78 -6.18
CA SER A 19 -11.73 0.79 -6.56
C SER A 19 -11.11 -0.53 -7.02
N GLY A 20 -9.85 -0.52 -7.46
CA GLY A 20 -9.13 -1.72 -7.88
C GLY A 20 -7.66 -1.48 -8.21
N PHE A 21 -7.00 -2.51 -8.72
CA PHE A 21 -5.63 -2.40 -9.23
C PHE A 21 -5.42 -3.29 -10.46
N LYS A 22 -4.48 -2.88 -11.32
CA LYS A 22 -3.92 -3.70 -12.40
C LYS A 22 -2.49 -4.04 -12.03
N ALA A 23 -2.06 -5.27 -12.34
CA ALA A 23 -0.72 -5.73 -12.07
C ALA A 23 -0.04 -6.19 -13.35
N ALA A 24 1.14 -5.65 -13.63
CA ALA A 24 2.00 -6.06 -14.74
C ALA A 24 3.33 -6.55 -14.19
N GLN A 25 3.75 -7.75 -14.58
CA GLN A 25 4.98 -8.35 -14.09
C GLN A 25 6.01 -8.47 -15.22
N THR A 26 7.23 -8.07 -14.90
CA THR A 26 8.45 -8.39 -15.67
C THR A 26 9.29 -9.42 -14.90
N LYS A 27 10.45 -9.82 -15.45
CA LYS A 27 11.35 -10.77 -14.78
C LYS A 27 11.87 -10.27 -13.44
N SER A 28 11.99 -8.95 -13.24
CA SER A 28 12.66 -8.34 -12.07
C SER A 28 11.75 -7.48 -11.21
N VAL A 29 10.65 -6.95 -11.77
CA VAL A 29 9.77 -5.97 -11.12
C VAL A 29 8.32 -6.29 -11.43
N ILE A 30 7.46 -6.13 -10.43
CA ILE A 30 6.01 -6.03 -10.60
C ILE A 30 5.59 -4.56 -10.44
N VAL A 31 4.74 -4.10 -11.34
CA VAL A 31 4.12 -2.78 -11.30
C VAL A 31 2.66 -2.98 -10.94
N ILE A 32 2.20 -2.27 -9.92
CA ILE A 32 0.81 -2.24 -9.46
C ILE A 32 0.27 -0.84 -9.74
N ASP A 33 -0.62 -0.75 -10.71
CA ASP A 33 -1.36 0.48 -11.02
C ASP A 33 -2.66 0.46 -10.23
N PHE A 34 -2.84 1.41 -9.32
CA PHE A 34 -4.07 1.58 -8.59
C PHE A 34 -5.02 2.46 -9.38
N ILE A 35 -6.25 1.98 -9.53
CA ILE A 35 -7.26 2.60 -10.38
C ILE A 35 -8.46 3.09 -9.57
N THR A 36 -8.98 4.26 -9.98
CA THR A 36 -10.31 4.69 -9.61
C THR A 36 -11.30 4.13 -10.63
N ALA A 37 -12.35 3.49 -10.14
CA ALA A 37 -13.46 2.99 -10.96
C ALA A 37 -14.76 3.31 -10.21
N LEU A 38 -15.05 4.62 -10.11
CA LEU A 38 -16.32 5.10 -9.59
C LEU A 38 -17.39 5.01 -10.69
N PRO A 39 -18.66 4.75 -10.33
CA PRO A 39 -19.76 4.80 -11.30
C PRO A 39 -19.75 6.16 -12.04
N ASP A 40 -19.90 6.11 -13.36
CA ASP A 40 -19.94 7.29 -14.25
C ASP A 40 -18.64 8.09 -14.39
N GLU A 41 -17.52 7.60 -13.84
CA GLU A 41 -16.18 8.18 -14.05
C GLU A 41 -15.31 7.30 -14.95
N PRO A 42 -14.47 7.90 -15.82
CA PRO A 42 -13.51 7.14 -16.60
C PRO A 42 -12.49 6.46 -15.67
N GLU A 43 -12.15 5.21 -15.99
CA GLU A 43 -11.13 4.46 -15.27
C GLU A 43 -9.79 5.21 -15.38
N GLN A 44 -9.21 5.63 -14.25
CA GLN A 44 -7.95 6.38 -14.23
C GLN A 44 -6.96 5.73 -13.27
N ILE A 45 -5.71 5.66 -13.69
CA ILE A 45 -4.60 5.33 -12.79
C ILE A 45 -4.35 6.55 -11.93
N PHE A 46 -4.55 6.41 -10.62
CA PHE A 46 -4.26 7.52 -9.69
C PHE A 46 -2.88 7.39 -9.06
N ASP A 47 -2.34 6.17 -8.95
CA ASP A 47 -1.00 5.91 -8.43
C ASP A 47 -0.44 4.59 -8.97
N SER A 48 0.88 4.48 -9.04
CA SER A 48 1.59 3.31 -9.54
C SER A 48 2.77 2.98 -8.63
N VAL A 49 2.83 1.75 -8.17
CA VAL A 49 3.96 1.26 -7.35
C VAL A 49 4.71 0.18 -8.12
N ALA A 50 5.99 0.44 -8.35
CA ALA A 50 6.93 -0.56 -8.87
C ALA A 50 7.71 -1.19 -7.70
N MET A 51 7.73 -2.52 -7.63
CA MET A 51 8.41 -3.24 -6.57
C MET A 51 9.18 -4.44 -7.11
N THR A 52 10.40 -4.62 -6.59
CA THR A 52 11.19 -5.82 -6.81
C THR A 52 10.64 -6.97 -5.97
N LYS A 53 11.09 -8.19 -6.26
CA LYS A 53 10.71 -9.38 -5.48
C LYS A 53 11.01 -9.21 -3.99
N ASP A 54 12.17 -8.64 -3.67
CA ASP A 54 12.64 -8.46 -2.28
C ASP A 54 11.76 -7.44 -1.54
N VAL A 55 11.41 -6.34 -2.22
CA VAL A 55 10.50 -5.32 -1.67
C VAL A 55 9.10 -5.90 -1.45
N ALA A 56 8.58 -6.69 -2.40
CA ALA A 56 7.29 -7.36 -2.27
C ALA A 56 7.26 -8.36 -1.10
N GLN A 57 8.34 -9.11 -0.88
CA GLN A 57 8.46 -10.02 0.27
C GLN A 57 8.47 -9.26 1.61
N ASN A 58 9.19 -8.15 1.67
CA ASN A 58 9.22 -7.30 2.86
C ASN A 58 7.84 -6.70 3.16
N LEU A 59 7.13 -6.24 2.11
CA LEU A 59 5.77 -5.73 2.24
C LEU A 59 4.82 -6.82 2.73
N LEU A 60 4.85 -8.01 2.13
CA LEU A 60 4.03 -9.14 2.57
C LEU A 60 4.27 -9.45 4.04
N LYS A 61 5.53 -9.52 4.48
CA LYS A 61 5.86 -9.75 5.89
C LYS A 61 5.30 -8.67 6.81
N ALA A 62 5.46 -7.40 6.44
CA ALA A 62 4.94 -6.29 7.23
C ALA A 62 3.40 -6.32 7.33
N LEU A 63 2.71 -6.64 6.23
CA LEU A 63 1.26 -6.77 6.20
C LEU A 63 0.77 -7.99 7.00
N SER A 64 1.42 -9.14 6.87
CA SER A 64 1.12 -10.31 7.70
C SER A 64 1.30 -10.01 9.18
N GLN A 65 2.38 -9.33 9.56
CA GLN A 65 2.59 -8.90 10.95
C GLN A 65 1.54 -7.89 11.43
N PHE A 66 1.01 -7.04 10.55
CA PHE A 66 -0.08 -6.14 10.89
C PHE A 66 -1.40 -6.91 11.12
N LEU A 67 -1.67 -7.94 10.33
CA LEU A 67 -2.86 -8.80 10.48
C LEU A 67 -2.78 -9.75 11.68
N GLU A 68 -1.57 -10.26 11.97
CA GLU A 68 -1.29 -11.16 13.09
C GLU A 68 -0.93 -10.40 14.38
N GLY A 69 -0.79 -9.08 14.30
CA GLY A 69 -0.54 -8.21 15.43
C GLY A 69 -1.75 -8.20 16.35
N ASP A 70 -1.67 -9.03 17.38
CA ASP A 70 -2.58 -9.14 18.51
C ASP A 70 -3.03 -7.74 19.00
N ASP A 71 -4.33 -7.56 19.16
CA ASP A 71 -4.97 -6.47 19.92
C ASP A 71 -4.64 -6.61 21.43
N GLY A 72 -3.35 -6.69 21.75
CA GLY A 72 -2.82 -7.17 23.02
C GLY A 72 -1.83 -6.22 23.66
N GLU A 73 -2.18 -4.94 23.79
CA GLU A 73 -1.80 -4.12 24.95
C GLU A 73 -2.94 -3.14 25.29
N GLU A 74 -3.80 -3.57 26.22
CA GLU A 74 -4.29 -2.69 27.26
C GLU A 74 -3.08 -2.03 27.95
N ASN A 75 -2.90 -0.73 27.76
CA ASN A 75 -2.48 0.26 28.77
C ASN A 75 -2.56 1.67 28.19
#